data_AF-A0A957B4N9-F1
#
_entry.id   AF-A0A957B4N9-F1
#
_cell.length_a   1.000
_cell.length_b   1.000
_cell.length_c   1.000
_cell.angle_alpha   90.00
_cell.angle_beta   90.00
_cell.angle_gamma   90.00
#
_symmetry.space_group_name_H-M   'P 1'
#
loop_
_entity.id
_entity.type
_entity.pdbx_description
1 polymer ?
#
loop_
_entity_poly.entity_id
_entity_poly.type
_entity_poly.pdbx_seq_one_letter_code
_entity_poly.pdbx_strand_id
1 'polypeptide(L)'
;MTDALSQLTIFYTAGIHGDLALLPRLFTFIQQQIAERSVKPLLLDMGESCVPDVWPCGVTGGRSTLIVLDGMGYHAANVEGVLAEGERYKLSGAISLGLVDGRYSWRYNVPPIQDDDIVVSLRPTPAIGLNIALEPAVATALEDRVLRLQIVEKRQLGVVSINLSGEPALESCEIVNMPPNVRPDPTISAAVNFVEDEARYLENR
;
A
#
# COMPACT_ATOMS: atom_id res chain seq x y z
N MET A 1 -16.63 -22.05 -10.58
CA MET A 1 -15.16 -22.08 -10.74
C MET A 1 -14.73 -20.64 -10.65
N THR A 2 -14.23 -20.23 -9.49
CA THR A 2 -13.56 -18.94 -9.32
C THR A 2 -12.37 -18.96 -10.27
N ASP A 3 -12.26 -17.98 -11.18
CA ASP A 3 -11.05 -17.84 -11.99
C ASP A 3 -9.89 -17.66 -11.03
N ALA A 4 -9.03 -18.68 -10.95
CA ALA A 4 -7.83 -18.63 -10.14
C ALA A 4 -6.88 -17.59 -10.77
N LEU A 5 -6.27 -16.76 -9.93
CA LEU A 5 -5.33 -15.76 -10.39
C LEU A 5 -4.08 -16.46 -10.95
N SER A 6 -3.84 -16.37 -12.26
CA SER A 6 -2.70 -17.01 -12.92
C SER A 6 -1.44 -16.14 -12.95
N GLN A 7 -1.61 -14.83 -12.76
CA GLN A 7 -0.54 -13.85 -12.69
C GLN A 7 -0.92 -12.73 -11.73
N LEU A 8 0.04 -12.27 -10.92
CA LEU A 8 -0.13 -11.17 -9.99
C LEU A 8 0.93 -10.11 -10.27
N THR A 9 0.49 -8.88 -10.54
CA THR A 9 1.36 -7.69 -10.54
C THR A 9 1.15 -6.94 -9.23
N ILE A 10 2.23 -6.59 -8.56
CA ILE A 10 2.24 -5.87 -7.29
C ILE A 10 2.96 -4.55 -7.51
N PHE A 11 2.32 -3.46 -7.12
CA PHE A 11 2.91 -2.14 -7.06
C PHE A 11 2.99 -1.74 -5.60
N TYR A 12 4.14 -1.27 -5.14
CA TYR A 12 4.31 -0.93 -3.74
C TYR A 12 5.13 0.33 -3.51
N THR A 13 4.80 1.04 -2.44
CA THR A 13 5.49 2.26 -2.00
C THR A 13 5.84 2.16 -0.52
N ALA A 14 6.66 3.09 -0.02
CA ALA A 14 7.04 3.19 1.39
C ALA A 14 7.48 4.64 1.71
N GLY A 15 7.63 4.95 2.99
CA GLY A 15 8.36 6.15 3.43
C GLY A 15 7.71 7.46 3.00
N ILE A 16 6.38 7.51 2.94
CA ILE A 16 5.64 8.74 2.59
C ILE A 16 5.80 9.79 3.70
N HIS A 17 5.93 9.35 4.96
CA HIS A 17 6.18 10.17 6.14
C HIS A 17 5.20 11.34 6.29
N GLY A 18 3.93 11.14 5.95
CA GLY A 18 2.89 12.18 6.08
C GLY A 18 2.97 13.30 5.03
N ASP A 19 3.78 13.16 3.98
CA ASP A 19 3.86 14.14 2.89
C ASP A 19 2.62 14.06 1.98
N LEU A 20 1.52 14.66 2.44
CA LEU A 20 0.26 14.64 1.70
C LEU A 20 0.37 15.34 0.34
N ALA A 21 1.26 16.32 0.19
CA ALA A 21 1.50 17.03 -1.07
C ALA A 21 2.11 16.13 -2.16
N LEU A 22 2.77 15.03 -1.78
CA LEU A 22 3.29 14.02 -2.70
C LEU A 22 2.17 13.17 -3.33
N LEU A 23 1.13 12.84 -2.57
CA LEU A 23 0.15 11.81 -2.93
C LEU A 23 -0.59 12.06 -4.26
N PRO A 24 -1.03 13.29 -4.60
CA PRO A 24 -1.66 13.53 -5.90
C PRO A 24 -0.74 13.25 -7.10
N ARG A 25 0.57 13.52 -6.96
CA ARG A 25 1.55 13.24 -8.01
C ARG A 25 1.87 11.75 -8.07
N LEU A 26 2.01 11.12 -6.92
CA LEU A 26 2.23 9.68 -6.81
C LEU A 26 1.06 8.90 -7.44
N PHE A 27 -0.19 9.32 -7.22
CA PHE A 27 -1.35 8.71 -7.86
C PHE A 27 -1.28 8.81 -9.37
N THR A 28 -1.01 10.01 -9.91
CA THR A 28 -0.86 10.22 -11.36
C THR A 28 0.22 9.32 -11.94
N PHE A 29 1.36 9.20 -11.24
CA PHE A 29 2.46 8.33 -11.65
C PHE A 29 2.07 6.85 -11.64
N ILE A 30 1.38 6.38 -10.59
CA ILE A 30 0.86 5.01 -10.51
C ILE A 30 -0.10 4.72 -11.66
N GLN A 31 -1.03 5.64 -11.97
CA GLN A 31 -1.97 5.47 -13.08
C GLN A 31 -1.26 5.42 -14.44
N GLN A 32 -0.18 6.20 -14.64
CA GLN A 32 0.65 6.10 -15.83
C GLN A 32 1.30 4.72 -15.95
N GLN A 33 1.87 4.19 -14.86
CA GLN A 33 2.49 2.87 -14.84
C GLN A 33 1.46 1.75 -15.08
N ILE A 34 0.25 1.88 -14.54
CA ILE A 34 -0.88 0.97 -14.80
C ILE A 34 -1.20 0.96 -16.30
N ALA A 35 -1.35 2.13 -16.91
CA ALA A 35 -1.71 2.26 -18.33
C ALA A 35 -0.59 1.74 -19.26
N GLU A 36 0.66 2.13 -19.01
CA GLU A 36 1.83 1.71 -19.81
C GLU A 36 2.00 0.19 -19.83
N ARG A 37 1.71 -0.47 -18.71
CA ARG A 37 1.87 -1.92 -18.56
C ARG A 37 0.58 -2.69 -18.88
N SER A 38 -0.56 -2.02 -18.96
CA SER A 38 -1.89 -2.62 -19.16
C SER A 38 -2.21 -3.70 -18.12
N VAL A 39 -1.90 -3.42 -16.85
CA VAL A 39 -2.07 -4.34 -15.70
C VAL A 39 -3.14 -3.84 -14.74
N LYS A 40 -3.68 -4.73 -13.90
CA LYS A 40 -4.45 -4.38 -12.70
C LYS A 40 -3.66 -4.79 -11.46
N PRO A 41 -2.89 -3.88 -10.84
CA PRO A 41 -1.95 -4.26 -9.79
C PRO A 41 -2.62 -4.38 -8.42
N LEU A 42 -2.06 -5.23 -7.57
CA LEU A 42 -2.22 -5.15 -6.13
C LEU A 42 -1.34 -4.00 -5.62
N LEU A 43 -1.98 -2.87 -5.28
CA LEU A 43 -1.34 -1.71 -4.63
C LEU A 43 -1.11 -1.95 -3.12
N LEU A 44 0.14 -1.80 -2.66
CA LEU A 44 0.56 -2.01 -1.26
C LEU A 44 1.39 -0.83 -0.73
N ASP A 45 1.25 -0.50 0.55
CA ASP A 45 2.17 0.40 1.28
C ASP A 45 2.99 -0.43 2.29
N MET A 46 4.32 -0.36 2.20
CA MET A 46 5.23 -1.11 3.07
C MET A 46 5.48 -0.45 4.42
N GLY A 47 4.86 0.71 4.68
CA GLY A 47 4.87 1.37 5.97
C GLY A 47 5.62 2.69 5.95
N GLU A 48 5.74 3.27 7.15
CA GLU A 48 6.19 4.65 7.34
C GLU A 48 5.37 5.66 6.52
N SER A 49 4.08 5.38 6.31
CA SER A 49 3.17 6.27 5.59
C SER A 49 2.84 7.56 6.37
N CYS A 50 2.92 7.50 7.70
CA CYS A 50 2.78 8.65 8.61
C CYS A 50 3.86 8.61 9.68
N VAL A 51 4.32 9.77 10.14
CA VAL A 51 5.23 9.91 11.30
C VAL A 51 4.65 10.94 12.28
N PRO A 52 4.73 10.73 13.62
CA PRO A 52 4.03 11.56 14.60
C PRO A 52 4.36 13.06 14.54
N ASP A 53 5.59 13.40 14.14
CA ASP A 53 6.08 14.79 14.12
C ASP A 53 5.54 15.61 12.92
N VAL A 54 4.87 14.97 11.96
CA VAL A 54 4.21 15.65 10.84
C VAL A 54 2.77 15.98 11.23
N TRP A 55 2.40 17.27 11.18
CA TRP A 55 1.17 17.79 11.79
C TRP A 55 -0.10 16.97 11.52
N PRO A 56 -0.50 16.65 10.26
CA PRO A 56 -1.70 15.85 10.03
C PRO A 56 -1.59 14.44 10.63
N CYS A 57 -0.40 13.85 10.70
CA CYS A 57 -0.18 12.55 11.32
C CYS A 57 -0.32 12.61 12.84
N GLY A 58 0.34 13.58 13.49
CA GLY A 58 0.29 13.74 14.94
C GLY A 58 -1.14 13.98 15.45
N VAL A 59 -1.85 14.94 14.84
CA VAL A 59 -3.21 15.31 15.27
C VAL A 59 -4.23 14.21 14.99
N THR A 60 -4.06 13.46 13.89
CA THR A 60 -4.99 12.36 13.56
C THR A 60 -4.57 11.02 14.13
N GLY A 61 -3.47 10.91 14.88
CA GLY A 61 -2.98 9.62 15.38
C GLY A 61 -2.58 8.64 14.26
N GLY A 62 -2.06 9.17 13.15
CA GLY A 62 -1.52 8.40 12.02
C GLY A 62 -2.51 8.06 10.91
N ARG A 63 -3.78 8.48 11.00
CA ARG A 63 -4.84 8.11 10.06
C ARG A 63 -4.83 8.91 8.75
N SER A 64 -4.33 10.15 8.78
CA SER A 64 -4.39 11.10 7.67
C SER A 64 -3.90 10.51 6.34
N THR A 65 -2.67 10.00 6.29
CA THR A 65 -2.13 9.40 5.05
C THR A 65 -2.93 8.17 4.62
N LEU A 66 -3.35 7.31 5.55
CA LEU A 66 -4.07 6.06 5.25
C LEU A 66 -5.43 6.33 4.57
N ILE A 67 -6.14 7.39 4.97
CA ILE A 67 -7.39 7.81 4.33
C ILE A 67 -7.15 8.19 2.86
N VAL A 68 -6.05 8.90 2.58
CA VAL A 68 -5.73 9.28 1.19
C VAL A 68 -5.25 8.06 0.39
N LEU A 69 -4.48 7.15 0.98
CA LEU A 69 -4.08 5.89 0.34
C LEU A 69 -5.28 5.01 -0.03
N ASP A 70 -6.29 4.93 0.84
CA ASP A 70 -7.56 4.28 0.54
C ASP A 70 -8.25 4.93 -0.67
N GLY A 71 -8.34 6.25 -0.70
CA GLY A 71 -8.86 7.00 -1.85
C GLY A 71 -8.05 6.83 -3.15
N MET A 72 -6.76 6.52 -3.04
CA MET A 72 -5.90 6.16 -4.18
C MET A 72 -6.06 4.69 -4.63
N GLY A 73 -6.83 3.88 -3.89
CA GLY A 73 -7.09 2.48 -4.21
C GLY A 73 -6.03 1.49 -3.69
N TYR A 74 -5.27 1.85 -2.64
CA TYR A 74 -4.38 0.89 -1.99
C TYR A 74 -5.19 -0.24 -1.35
N HIS A 75 -4.70 -1.48 -1.47
CA HIS A 75 -5.41 -2.66 -0.96
C HIS A 75 -4.99 -3.01 0.46
N ALA A 76 -3.70 -2.84 0.78
CA ALA A 76 -3.20 -3.01 2.14
C ALA A 76 -2.02 -2.07 2.43
N ALA A 77 -1.87 -1.72 3.70
CA ALA A 77 -0.78 -0.91 4.22
C ALA A 77 -0.21 -1.53 5.49
N ASN A 78 1.11 -1.49 5.64
CA ASN A 78 1.77 -1.74 6.91
C ASN A 78 1.53 -0.56 7.85
N VAL A 79 0.80 -0.81 8.93
CA VAL A 79 0.47 0.20 9.94
C VAL A 79 1.22 0.02 11.26
N GLU A 80 2.19 -0.90 11.30
CA GLU A 80 3.07 -1.10 12.46
C GLU A 80 3.80 0.22 12.78
N GLY A 81 3.62 0.72 14.00
CA GLY A 81 4.20 1.99 14.45
C GLY A 81 3.61 3.25 13.79
N VAL A 82 2.64 3.13 12.89
CA VAL A 82 1.99 4.27 12.21
C VAL A 82 0.75 4.74 12.96
N LEU A 83 -0.14 3.82 13.33
CA LEU A 83 -1.38 4.13 14.05
C LEU A 83 -1.16 4.17 15.56
N ALA A 84 -1.64 5.22 16.21
CA ALA A 84 -1.70 5.26 17.67
C ALA A 84 -2.70 4.23 18.22
N GLU A 85 -2.56 3.88 19.50
CA GLU A 85 -3.42 2.89 20.16
C GLU A 85 -4.91 3.28 20.03
N GLY A 86 -5.74 2.33 19.61
CA GLY A 86 -7.18 2.52 19.43
C GLY A 86 -7.60 3.19 18.11
N GLU A 87 -6.69 3.83 17.37
CA GLU A 87 -7.03 4.56 16.13
C GLU A 87 -7.47 3.63 14.99
N ARG A 88 -7.00 2.37 14.98
CA ARG A 88 -7.50 1.33 14.04
C ARG A 88 -9.02 1.22 14.07
N TYR A 89 -9.64 1.23 15.26
CA TYR A 89 -11.10 1.06 15.37
C TYR A 89 -11.88 2.20 14.74
N LYS A 90 -11.30 3.41 14.68
CA LYS A 90 -11.93 4.56 14.02
C LYS A 90 -11.90 4.46 12.48
N LEU A 91 -11.01 3.63 11.94
CA LEU A 91 -10.94 3.33 10.50
C LEU A 91 -11.81 2.12 10.11
N SER A 92 -12.21 1.30 11.07
CA SER A 92 -13.01 0.10 10.83
C SER A 92 -14.35 0.44 10.17
N GLY A 93 -14.56 -0.03 8.94
CA GLY A 93 -15.76 0.25 8.14
C GLY A 93 -15.82 1.64 7.52
N ALA A 94 -14.82 2.50 7.78
CA ALA A 94 -14.70 3.81 7.15
C ALA A 94 -13.83 3.78 5.89
N ILE A 95 -12.88 2.84 5.82
CA ILE A 95 -11.97 2.62 4.69
C ILE A 95 -11.99 1.15 4.25
N SER A 96 -11.56 0.88 3.01
CA SER A 96 -11.43 -0.47 2.45
C SER A 96 -10.00 -1.02 2.58
N LEU A 97 -9.01 -0.15 2.78
CA LEU A 97 -7.60 -0.48 2.98
C LEU A 97 -7.37 -1.48 4.11
N GLY A 98 -6.70 -2.60 3.79
CA GLY A 98 -6.24 -3.58 4.75
C GLY A 98 -5.16 -3.01 5.68
N LEU A 99 -5.43 -2.97 6.98
CA LEU A 99 -4.49 -2.47 7.98
C LEU A 99 -3.67 -3.64 8.54
N VAL A 100 -2.45 -3.82 8.04
CA VAL A 100 -1.56 -4.95 8.34
C VAL A 100 -0.53 -4.57 9.41
N ASP A 101 -0.36 -5.40 10.43
CA ASP A 101 0.65 -5.24 11.49
C ASP A 101 1.06 -6.59 12.08
N GLY A 102 1.77 -6.60 13.22
CA GLY A 102 2.18 -7.84 13.88
C GLY A 102 1.03 -8.76 14.35
N ARG A 103 -0.22 -8.28 14.37
CA ARG A 103 -1.41 -9.02 14.83
C ARG A 103 -2.40 -9.32 13.71
N TYR A 104 -2.51 -8.46 12.71
CA TYR A 104 -3.50 -8.55 11.65
C TYR A 104 -2.84 -8.72 10.29
N SER A 105 -3.24 -9.76 9.56
CA SER A 105 -2.93 -9.94 8.14
C SER A 105 -4.16 -9.60 7.28
N TRP A 106 -3.92 -9.39 5.99
CA TRP A 106 -4.95 -9.15 4.99
C TRP A 106 -4.94 -10.27 3.95
N ARG A 107 -6.11 -10.80 3.59
CA ARG A 107 -6.24 -11.85 2.56
C ARG A 107 -6.64 -11.22 1.24
N TYR A 108 -6.16 -11.79 0.13
CA TYR A 108 -6.42 -11.24 -1.18
C TYR A 108 -7.91 -11.27 -1.51
N ASN A 109 -8.49 -10.07 -1.51
CA ASN A 109 -9.88 -9.84 -1.89
C ASN A 109 -9.93 -8.62 -2.80
N VAL A 110 -9.61 -8.84 -4.07
CA VAL A 110 -9.61 -7.78 -5.11
C VAL A 110 -10.62 -8.17 -6.17
N PRO A 111 -11.85 -7.61 -6.13
CA PRO A 111 -12.92 -7.98 -7.04
C PRO A 111 -12.48 -7.98 -8.52
N PRO A 112 -12.88 -8.98 -9.32
CA PRO A 112 -13.84 -10.04 -8.97
C PRO A 112 -13.21 -11.28 -8.30
N ILE A 113 -11.91 -11.27 -8.02
CA ILE A 113 -11.18 -12.44 -7.52
C ILE A 113 -11.03 -12.34 -6.00
N GLN A 114 -11.45 -13.39 -5.32
CA GLN A 114 -11.13 -13.64 -3.92
C GLN A 114 -10.26 -14.91 -3.87
N ASP A 115 -9.10 -14.78 -3.24
CA ASP A 115 -8.15 -15.87 -3.09
C ASP A 115 -7.59 -15.84 -1.66
N ASP A 116 -8.18 -16.65 -0.79
CA ASP A 116 -7.80 -16.69 0.63
C ASP A 116 -6.41 -17.32 0.84
N ASP A 117 -5.83 -17.96 -0.18
CA ASP A 117 -4.52 -18.58 -0.12
C ASP A 117 -3.38 -17.58 -0.38
N ILE A 118 -3.70 -16.37 -0.87
CA ILE A 118 -2.77 -15.23 -0.95
C ILE A 118 -2.96 -14.33 0.27
N VAL A 119 -1.90 -14.17 1.07
CA VAL A 119 -1.92 -13.44 2.34
C VAL A 119 -0.85 -12.36 2.37
N VAL A 120 -1.25 -11.13 2.68
CA VAL A 120 -0.36 -10.01 3.00
C VAL A 120 -0.20 -9.92 4.52
N SER A 121 1.03 -9.97 5.01
CA SER A 121 1.35 -9.89 6.45
C SER A 121 2.55 -9.01 6.71
N LEU A 122 2.76 -8.57 7.95
CA LEU A 122 3.93 -7.77 8.29
C LEU A 122 5.22 -8.59 8.07
N ARG A 123 5.28 -9.78 8.67
CA ARG A 123 6.43 -10.69 8.60
C ARG A 123 6.10 -11.93 7.78
N PRO A 124 7.11 -12.67 7.29
CA PRO A 124 6.92 -13.98 6.68
C PRO A 124 6.02 -14.86 7.53
N THR A 125 4.97 -15.39 6.91
CA THR A 125 4.07 -16.37 7.53
C THR A 125 3.80 -17.50 6.53
N PRO A 126 3.64 -18.75 6.99
CA PRO A 126 3.23 -19.84 6.10
C PRO A 126 1.91 -19.52 5.41
N ALA A 127 1.87 -19.68 4.09
CA ALA A 127 0.67 -19.54 3.26
C ALA A 127 0.57 -20.72 2.30
N ILE A 128 -0.67 -21.07 1.93
CA ILE A 128 -0.93 -22.11 0.94
C ILE A 128 -0.54 -21.59 -0.44
N GLY A 129 -0.99 -20.40 -0.83
CA GLY A 129 -0.73 -19.85 -2.17
C GLY A 129 0.55 -19.02 -2.17
N LEU A 130 0.48 -17.83 -1.59
CA LEU A 130 1.57 -16.86 -1.57
C LEU A 130 1.47 -16.02 -0.30
N ASN A 131 2.58 -15.80 0.39
CA ASN A 131 2.69 -14.77 1.40
C ASN A 131 3.44 -13.56 0.85
N ILE A 132 2.90 -12.36 1.00
CA ILE A 132 3.57 -11.10 0.69
C ILE A 132 3.90 -10.41 2.01
N ALA A 133 5.19 -10.39 2.37
CA ALA A 133 5.66 -9.75 3.60
C ALA A 133 5.90 -8.26 3.36
N LEU A 134 5.28 -7.40 4.19
CA LEU A 134 5.42 -5.95 4.11
C LEU A 134 6.65 -5.40 4.87
N GLU A 135 7.32 -6.23 5.66
CA GLU A 135 8.62 -5.89 6.26
C GLU A 135 9.66 -5.64 5.15
N PRO A 136 10.30 -4.45 5.11
CA PRO A 136 11.28 -4.12 4.09
C PRO A 136 12.46 -5.10 4.04
N ALA A 137 12.86 -5.49 2.83
CA ALA A 137 14.03 -6.33 2.59
C ALA A 137 15.10 -5.58 1.78
N VAL A 138 16.34 -6.08 1.81
CA VAL A 138 17.46 -5.51 1.03
C VAL A 138 17.26 -5.73 -0.48
N ALA A 139 16.60 -6.82 -0.86
CA ALA A 139 16.30 -7.17 -2.24
C ALA A 139 14.95 -7.92 -2.32
N THR A 140 14.30 -7.83 -3.48
CA THR A 140 13.07 -8.59 -3.74
C THR A 140 13.44 -10.04 -3.99
N ALA A 141 12.79 -10.95 -3.27
CA ALA A 141 13.02 -12.38 -3.38
C ALA A 141 11.72 -13.15 -3.13
N LEU A 142 11.58 -14.30 -3.79
CA LEU A 142 10.50 -15.25 -3.57
C LEU A 142 11.10 -16.61 -3.21
N GLU A 143 10.93 -17.01 -1.95
CA GLU A 143 11.45 -18.26 -1.40
C GLU A 143 10.35 -18.94 -0.60
N ASP A 144 10.12 -20.23 -0.81
CA ASP A 144 9.12 -21.02 -0.08
C ASP A 144 7.72 -20.36 -0.04
N ARG A 145 7.29 -19.79 -1.16
CA ARG A 145 6.02 -19.03 -1.31
C ARG A 145 5.95 -17.74 -0.50
N VAL A 146 7.06 -17.24 0.03
CA VAL A 146 7.15 -15.95 0.70
C VAL A 146 7.85 -14.95 -0.22
N LEU A 147 7.08 -13.96 -0.67
CA LEU A 147 7.59 -12.78 -1.34
C LEU A 147 8.04 -11.76 -0.31
N ARG A 148 9.32 -11.41 -0.37
CA ARG A 148 9.90 -10.24 0.28
C ARG A 148 10.09 -9.14 -0.73
N LEU A 149 9.76 -7.91 -0.36
CA LEU A 149 9.84 -6.75 -1.23
C LEU A 149 11.07 -5.91 -0.88
N GLN A 150 11.85 -5.54 -1.89
CA GLN A 150 12.99 -4.64 -1.73
C GLN A 150 12.53 -3.29 -1.17
N ILE A 151 13.30 -2.72 -0.24
CA ILE A 151 13.11 -1.36 0.25
C ILE A 151 13.11 -0.36 -0.91
N VAL A 152 12.15 0.57 -0.88
CA VAL A 152 12.02 1.66 -1.84
C VAL A 152 12.15 2.99 -1.11
N GLU A 153 12.77 3.96 -1.76
CA GLU A 153 12.88 5.32 -1.25
C GLU A 153 11.57 6.09 -1.44
N LYS A 154 11.43 7.19 -0.72
CA LYS A 154 10.35 8.15 -0.95
C LYS A 154 10.36 8.59 -2.42
N ARG A 155 9.20 8.50 -3.09
CA ARG A 155 9.00 8.75 -4.54
C ARG A 155 9.47 7.63 -5.48
N GLN A 156 9.76 6.45 -4.97
CA GLN A 156 9.93 5.25 -5.79
C GLN A 156 8.66 4.40 -5.75
N LEU A 157 8.46 3.66 -6.85
CA LEU A 157 7.44 2.63 -6.98
C LEU A 157 8.15 1.31 -7.25
N GLY A 158 8.02 0.37 -6.33
CA GLY A 158 8.43 -1.00 -6.60
C GLY A 158 7.36 -1.70 -7.44
N VAL A 159 7.80 -2.45 -8.45
CA VAL A 159 6.93 -3.21 -9.35
C VAL A 159 7.43 -4.66 -9.38
N VAL A 160 6.54 -5.60 -9.10
CA VAL A 160 6.84 -7.03 -9.08
C VAL A 160 5.78 -7.79 -9.86
N SER A 161 6.21 -8.72 -10.70
CA SER A 161 5.31 -9.66 -11.39
C SER A 161 5.60 -11.09 -10.96
N ILE A 162 4.54 -11.83 -10.64
CA ILE A 162 4.59 -13.20 -10.15
C ILE A 162 3.70 -14.08 -11.03
N ASN A 163 4.25 -15.20 -11.47
CA ASN A 163 3.48 -16.27 -12.08
C ASN A 163 2.83 -17.13 -10.99
N LEU A 164 1.53 -17.36 -11.10
CA LEU A 164 0.72 -18.16 -10.18
C LEU A 164 0.04 -19.36 -10.86
N SER A 165 0.39 -19.67 -12.11
CA SER A 165 -0.18 -20.83 -12.84
C SER A 165 0.27 -22.19 -12.29
N GLY A 166 1.13 -22.20 -11.27
CA GLY A 166 1.71 -23.38 -10.62
C GLY A 166 2.35 -23.00 -9.29
N GLU A 167 3.58 -23.45 -9.03
CA GLU A 167 4.34 -22.91 -7.91
C GLU A 167 4.66 -21.43 -8.15
N PRO A 168 4.45 -20.53 -7.17
CA PRO A 168 4.72 -19.12 -7.34
C PRO A 168 6.15 -18.87 -7.80
N ALA A 169 6.32 -18.15 -8.90
CA ALA A 169 7.62 -17.80 -9.46
C ALA A 169 7.73 -16.30 -9.73
N LEU A 170 8.84 -15.71 -9.30
CA LEU A 170 9.14 -14.30 -9.54
C LEU A 170 9.54 -14.13 -11.02
N GLU A 171 8.74 -13.40 -11.80
CA GLU A 171 9.01 -13.16 -13.22
C GLU A 171 9.88 -11.92 -13.43
N SER A 172 9.59 -10.85 -12.70
CA SER A 172 10.36 -9.61 -12.75
C SER A 172 10.19 -8.79 -11.48
N CYS A 173 11.21 -8.00 -11.18
CA CYS A 173 11.14 -6.96 -10.16
C CYS A 173 11.93 -5.73 -10.64
N GLU A 174 11.38 -4.56 -10.43
CA GLU A 174 12.04 -3.29 -10.74
C GLU A 174 11.61 -2.19 -9.77
N ILE A 175 12.43 -1.15 -9.67
CA ILE A 175 12.12 0.06 -8.92
C ILE A 175 12.10 1.21 -9.90
N VAL A 176 10.95 1.89 -10.00
CA VAL A 176 10.74 3.01 -10.92
C VAL A 176 10.73 4.30 -10.12
N ASN A 177 11.56 5.26 -10.53
CA ASN A 177 11.62 6.58 -9.90
C ASN A 177 10.50 7.48 -10.44
N MET A 178 9.72 8.10 -9.55
CA MET A 178 8.72 9.09 -9.95
C MET A 178 9.41 10.38 -10.45
N PRO A 179 9.17 10.82 -11.70
CA PRO A 179 9.72 12.06 -12.21
C PRO A 179 9.34 13.27 -11.34
N PRO A 180 10.19 14.30 -11.22
CA PRO A 180 9.90 15.48 -10.39
C PRO A 180 8.73 16.33 -10.89
N ASN A 181 8.40 16.21 -12.18
CA ASN A 181 7.46 17.09 -12.86
C ASN A 181 6.10 16.43 -13.12
N VAL A 182 5.79 15.33 -12.43
CA VAL A 182 4.48 14.69 -12.52
C VAL A 182 3.42 15.67 -12.02
N ARG A 183 2.39 15.88 -12.84
CA ARG A 183 1.27 16.77 -12.48
C ARG A 183 0.45 16.11 -11.36
N PRO A 184 -0.04 16.89 -10.38
CA PRO A 184 -0.90 16.33 -9.35
C PRO A 184 -2.29 15.99 -9.90
N ASP A 185 -2.88 14.90 -9.39
CA ASP A 185 -4.26 14.55 -9.69
C ASP A 185 -5.24 15.44 -8.90
N PRO A 186 -6.25 16.06 -9.54
CA PRO A 186 -7.17 16.98 -8.86
C PRO A 186 -8.11 16.28 -7.87
N THR A 187 -8.49 15.01 -8.13
CA THR A 187 -9.38 14.24 -7.24
C THR A 187 -8.65 13.89 -5.94
N ILE A 188 -7.42 13.40 -6.05
CA ILE A 188 -6.60 13.11 -4.87
C ILE A 188 -6.21 14.40 -4.14
N SER A 189 -6.01 15.51 -4.86
CA SER A 189 -5.80 16.82 -4.22
C SER A 189 -6.99 17.23 -3.36
N ALA A 190 -8.22 16.95 -3.78
CA ALA A 190 -9.41 17.20 -2.98
C ALA A 190 -9.47 16.32 -1.72
N ALA A 191 -9.08 15.04 -1.82
CA ALA A 191 -8.97 14.16 -0.66
C ALA A 191 -7.91 14.63 0.35
N VAL A 192 -6.77 15.14 -0.13
CA VAL A 192 -5.74 15.76 0.72
C VAL A 192 -6.30 16.96 1.47
N ASN A 193 -6.98 17.88 0.77
CA ASN A 193 -7.59 19.05 1.41
C ASN A 193 -8.60 18.65 2.49
N PHE A 194 -9.43 17.64 2.22
CA PHE A 194 -10.38 17.10 3.20
C PHE A 194 -9.68 16.62 4.48
N VAL A 195 -8.59 15.85 4.35
CA VAL A 195 -7.82 15.34 5.49
C VAL A 195 -7.14 16.47 6.26
N GLU A 196 -6.61 17.48 5.58
CA GLU A 196 -6.04 18.66 6.24
C GLU A 196 -7.09 19.46 7.01
N ASP A 197 -8.29 19.62 6.45
CA ASP A 197 -9.38 20.32 7.11
C ASP A 197 -9.92 19.54 8.32
N GLU A 198 -9.96 18.21 8.24
CA GLU A 198 -10.27 17.34 9.39
C GLU A 198 -9.21 17.48 10.49
N ALA A 199 -7.92 17.50 10.12
CA ALA A 199 -6.83 17.72 11.08
C ALA A 199 -6.95 19.09 11.76
N ARG A 200 -7.24 20.17 11.01
CA ARG A 200 -7.51 21.51 11.58
C ARG A 200 -8.70 21.47 12.54
N TYR A 201 -9.76 20.75 12.20
CA TYR A 201 -10.93 20.64 13.08
C TYR A 201 -10.59 19.93 14.40
N LEU A 202 -9.80 18.86 14.36
CA LEU A 202 -9.38 18.12 15.55
C LEU A 202 -8.44 18.92 16.44
N GLU A 203 -7.53 19.71 15.86
CA GLU A 203 -6.59 20.55 16.62
C GLU A 203 -7.29 21.67 17.41
N ASN A 204 -8.41 22.17 16.89
CA ASN A 204 -9.19 23.25 17.51
C ASN A 204 -10.25 22.77 18.51
N ARG A 205 -10.34 21.46 18.80
CA ARG A 205 -11.26 20.87 19.78
C ARG A 205 -10.60 20.64 21.13
#